data_AF-A0A2P4ZL91-F1
#
_entry.id   AF-A0A2P4ZL91-F1
#
_cell.length_a   1.000
_cell.length_b   1.000
_cell.length_c   1.000
_cell.angle_alpha   90.00
_cell.angle_beta   90.00
_cell.angle_gamma   90.00
#
_symmetry.space_group_name_H-M   'P 1'
#
loop_
_entity.id
_entity.type
_entity.pdbx_description
1 polymer ?
#
loop_
_entity_poly.entity_id
_entity_poly.type
_entity_poly.pdbx_seq_one_letter_code
_entity_poly.pdbx_strand_id
1 'polypeptide(L)'
;MITSLFILPLILSAASAFKATTTASISCCEILLNLQLTRSSSIIMTGRRVLADVARTLGAQRLGSSGVYTAAGSQALYDTAGASWCGAGCGKCYQLTSTGEAPCSTCGTGGVAGQSIIVMVTNLCPNDGNAQWCPTVGGTNQYGYSYHFDIMAQNQVFGDNVVVDFEPVACPGQATSDWETCACINTQETDTTPVGL
;
A
#
# COMPACT_ATOMS: atom_id res chain seq x y z
N MET A 1 -50.75 24.01 25.46
CA MET A 1 -49.28 24.17 25.40
C MET A 1 -48.66 22.78 25.45
N ILE A 2 -48.31 22.20 24.32
CA ILE A 2 -47.57 20.93 24.24
C ILE A 2 -46.39 21.23 23.30
N THR A 3 -45.21 21.42 23.87
CA THR A 3 -43.96 21.60 23.14
C THR A 3 -43.52 20.24 22.60
N SER A 4 -43.72 20.01 21.31
CA SER A 4 -43.15 18.87 20.59
C SER A 4 -41.63 18.98 20.54
N LEU A 5 -40.97 18.07 21.25
CA LEU A 5 -39.54 17.82 21.22
C LEU A 5 -39.22 17.11 19.89
N PHE A 6 -38.69 17.84 18.91
CA PHE A 6 -38.11 17.24 17.71
C PHE A 6 -36.73 16.66 18.07
N ILE A 7 -36.70 15.35 18.32
CA ILE A 7 -35.45 14.59 18.38
C ILE A 7 -35.06 14.29 16.93
N LEU A 8 -34.11 15.05 16.39
CA LEU A 8 -33.43 14.68 15.15
C LEU A 8 -32.57 13.44 15.40
N PRO A 9 -32.66 12.39 14.58
CA PRO A 9 -31.71 11.29 14.65
C PRO A 9 -30.33 11.81 14.23
N LEU A 10 -29.35 11.59 15.11
CA LEU A 10 -27.93 11.73 14.83
C LEU A 10 -27.61 10.79 13.65
N ILE A 11 -27.46 11.32 12.44
CA ILE A 11 -26.94 10.57 11.31
C ILE A 11 -25.45 10.38 11.61
N LEU A 12 -25.12 9.24 12.22
CA LEU A 12 -23.76 8.77 12.34
C LEU A 12 -23.29 8.42 10.92
N SER A 13 -22.61 9.35 10.26
CA SER A 13 -21.93 9.08 9.00
C SER A 13 -20.80 8.09 9.29
N ALA A 14 -21.09 6.79 9.22
CA ALA A 14 -20.06 5.78 9.12
C ALA A 14 -19.30 6.07 7.81
N ALA A 15 -18.09 6.60 7.93
CA ALA A 15 -17.14 6.59 6.83
C ALA A 15 -17.13 5.15 6.30
N SER A 16 -17.55 4.96 5.06
CA SER A 16 -17.62 3.64 4.46
C SER A 16 -16.18 3.18 4.25
N ALA A 17 -15.65 2.42 5.21
CA ALA A 17 -14.33 1.84 5.06
C ALA A 17 -14.42 0.79 3.95
N PHE A 18 -13.63 0.98 2.88
CA PHE A 18 -13.56 0.02 1.78
C PHE A 18 -12.86 -1.25 2.26
N LYS A 19 -13.18 -2.40 1.66
CA LYS A 19 -12.50 -3.66 1.99
C LYS A 19 -11.48 -4.05 0.94
N ALA A 20 -10.34 -4.55 1.37
CA ALA A 20 -9.29 -5.10 0.52
C ALA A 20 -8.73 -6.40 1.09
N THR A 21 -8.08 -7.17 0.22
CA THR A 21 -7.19 -8.27 0.64
C THR A 21 -5.77 -7.77 0.70
N THR A 22 -4.93 -8.43 1.50
CA THR A 22 -3.49 -8.18 1.53
C THR A 22 -2.72 -9.45 1.21
N THR A 23 -1.53 -9.29 0.65
CA THR A 23 -0.47 -10.32 0.68
C THR A 23 0.81 -9.65 1.18
N ALA A 24 1.79 -10.45 1.58
CA ALA A 24 3.15 -9.96 1.81
C ALA A 24 4.06 -10.55 0.74
N SER A 25 4.72 -9.70 -0.04
CA SER A 25 5.70 -10.12 -1.03
C SER A 25 7.00 -9.34 -0.91
N ILE A 26 8.08 -9.97 -1.38
CA ILE A 26 9.35 -9.29 -1.61
C ILE A 26 9.26 -8.71 -3.02
N SER A 27 8.86 -7.45 -3.17
CA SER A 27 8.86 -6.79 -4.48
C SER A 27 9.87 -5.64 -4.53
N CYS A 28 10.60 -5.61 -5.64
CA CYS A 28 11.63 -4.64 -6.03
C CYS A 28 11.05 -3.23 -6.05
N CYS A 29 11.35 -2.43 -5.04
CA CYS A 29 11.38 -1.00 -5.26
C CYS A 29 12.64 -0.73 -6.10
N GLU A 30 12.51 -0.56 -7.41
CA GLU A 30 13.51 0.18 -8.17
C GLU A 30 13.37 1.66 -7.79
N ILE A 31 13.84 2.01 -6.59
CA ILE A 31 14.41 3.34 -6.41
C ILE A 31 15.57 3.34 -7.40
N LEU A 32 15.43 4.09 -8.50
CA LEU A 32 16.54 4.50 -9.34
C LEU A 32 17.51 5.29 -8.47
N LEU A 33 18.30 4.58 -7.68
CA LEU A 33 19.54 5.11 -7.16
C LEU A 33 20.44 5.18 -8.39
N ASN A 34 20.35 6.30 -9.10
CA ASN A 34 21.46 6.89 -9.82
C ASN A 34 22.58 7.24 -8.81
N LEU A 35 23.00 6.29 -7.97
CA LEU A 35 24.27 6.38 -7.27
C LEU A 35 25.31 6.13 -8.32
N GLN A 36 25.90 7.24 -8.76
CA GLN A 36 27.30 7.41 -9.09
C GLN A 36 28.23 6.25 -8.68
N LEU A 37 28.12 5.10 -9.33
CA LEU A 37 29.15 4.07 -9.35
C LEU A 37 30.24 4.39 -10.40
N THR A 38 30.12 5.53 -11.07
CA THR A 38 31.23 6.15 -11.78
C THR A 38 31.70 7.36 -10.98
N ARG A 39 32.94 7.29 -10.47
CA ARG A 39 33.74 8.38 -9.88
C ARG A 39 33.63 8.58 -8.36
N SER A 40 34.03 7.58 -7.58
CA SER A 40 35.01 7.90 -6.53
C SER A 40 35.87 6.70 -6.21
N SER A 41 37.17 6.91 -6.31
CA SER A 41 38.20 5.89 -6.28
C SER A 41 38.24 5.10 -4.97
N SER A 42 38.57 3.81 -5.09
CA SER A 42 39.25 3.03 -4.05
C SER A 42 38.47 2.73 -2.76
N ILE A 43 37.47 1.84 -2.83
CA ILE A 43 37.14 1.02 -1.65
C ILE A 43 37.09 -0.45 -2.08
N ILE A 44 38.17 -1.16 -1.76
CA ILE A 44 38.24 -2.63 -1.83
C ILE A 44 37.26 -3.18 -0.79
N MET A 45 36.08 -3.64 -1.23
CA MET A 45 35.06 -4.22 -0.34
C MET A 45 35.20 -5.74 -0.28
N THR A 46 36.04 -6.22 0.63
CA THR A 46 35.97 -7.60 1.13
C THR A 46 35.06 -7.65 2.36
N GLY A 47 33.85 -8.19 2.24
CA GLY A 47 33.03 -8.45 3.43
C GLY A 47 31.58 -8.82 3.17
N ARG A 48 31.23 -10.08 3.44
CA ARG A 48 29.89 -10.71 3.41
C ARG A 48 28.81 -10.01 4.28
N ARG A 49 29.14 -8.92 4.98
CA ARG A 49 28.24 -8.17 5.88
C ARG A 49 27.50 -7.01 5.19
N VAL A 50 28.03 -6.46 4.09
CA VAL A 50 27.41 -5.30 3.40
C VAL A 50 26.18 -5.71 2.57
N LEU A 51 26.12 -6.96 2.08
CA LEU A 51 24.94 -7.46 1.35
C LEU A 51 23.68 -7.53 2.23
N ALA A 52 23.83 -7.77 3.54
CA ALA A 52 22.71 -7.75 4.48
C ALA A 52 22.22 -6.33 4.73
N ASP A 53 23.11 -5.33 4.81
CA ASP A 53 22.72 -3.92 4.97
C ASP A 53 22.17 -3.31 3.66
N VAL A 54 22.67 -3.74 2.49
CA VAL A 54 22.12 -3.33 1.19
C VAL A 54 20.75 -3.96 0.94
N ALA A 55 20.51 -5.21 1.35
CA ALA A 55 19.16 -5.79 1.35
C ALA A 55 18.21 -5.09 2.35
N ARG A 56 18.74 -4.64 3.49
CA ARG A 56 18.04 -3.77 4.46
C ARG A 56 17.73 -2.37 3.91
N THR A 57 18.45 -1.96 2.87
CA THR A 57 18.31 -0.66 2.18
C THR A 57 17.46 -0.78 0.90
N LEU A 58 17.28 -1.99 0.34
CA LEU A 58 16.70 -2.19 -1.00
C LEU A 58 15.52 -3.17 -1.08
N GLY A 59 15.13 -3.86 -0.01
CA GLY A 59 14.17 -4.96 -0.16
C GLY A 59 13.37 -5.26 1.09
N ALA A 60 12.32 -4.46 1.28
CA ALA A 60 11.35 -4.48 2.38
C ALA A 60 11.82 -3.87 3.70
N GLN A 61 11.59 -2.57 3.85
CA GLN A 61 11.48 -1.97 5.17
C GLN A 61 10.67 -0.70 5.05
N ARG A 62 9.89 -0.42 6.09
CA ARG A 62 9.24 0.86 6.36
C ARG A 62 9.99 2.03 5.69
N LEU A 63 9.28 2.95 5.02
CA LEU A 63 9.85 4.21 4.51
C LEU A 63 10.59 4.93 5.65
N GLY A 64 11.88 4.64 5.84
CA GLY A 64 12.63 5.00 7.03
C GLY A 64 11.94 4.68 8.38
N SER A 65 12.40 5.35 9.43
CA SER A 65 11.89 5.26 10.80
C SER A 65 10.41 5.68 10.99
N SER A 66 9.66 5.95 9.92
CA SER A 66 8.32 6.57 9.94
C SER A 66 7.19 5.67 10.44
N GLY A 67 7.33 4.34 10.34
CA GLY A 67 6.19 3.45 10.62
C GLY A 67 5.25 3.21 9.43
N VAL A 68 5.56 3.75 8.24
CA VAL A 68 4.79 3.53 7.01
C VAL A 68 5.41 2.40 6.20
N TYR A 69 4.60 1.44 5.77
CA TYR A 69 5.02 0.38 4.86
C TYR A 69 4.79 0.81 3.41
N THR A 70 5.50 0.20 2.47
CA THR A 70 5.20 0.36 1.04
C THR A 70 4.35 -0.81 0.55
N ALA A 71 3.53 -0.58 -0.46
CA ALA A 71 2.68 -1.59 -1.06
C ALA A 71 2.60 -1.44 -2.58
N ALA A 72 2.40 -2.55 -3.26
CA ALA A 72 1.92 -2.57 -4.63
C ALA A 72 0.38 -2.62 -4.60
N GLY A 73 -0.27 -1.57 -5.12
CA GLY A 73 -1.73 -1.50 -5.17
C GLY A 73 -2.27 -2.21 -6.41
N SER A 74 -3.41 -2.89 -6.31
CA SER A 74 -4.19 -3.33 -7.47
C SER A 74 -4.49 -2.16 -8.42
N GLN A 75 -4.80 -2.43 -9.69
CA GLN A 75 -4.92 -1.38 -10.72
C GLN A 75 -5.79 -0.19 -10.28
N ALA A 76 -6.95 -0.40 -9.65
CA ALA A 76 -7.81 0.71 -9.19
C ALA A 76 -7.19 1.60 -8.08
N LEU A 77 -6.26 1.06 -7.28
CA LEU A 77 -5.50 1.82 -6.29
C LEU A 77 -4.29 2.52 -6.89
N TYR A 78 -3.72 1.94 -7.95
CA TYR A 78 -2.54 2.47 -8.63
C TYR A 78 -2.89 3.54 -9.66
N ASP A 79 -3.86 3.26 -10.52
CA ASP A 79 -4.39 4.18 -11.54
C ASP A 79 -5.70 3.65 -12.15
N THR A 80 -6.78 4.43 -12.03
CA THR A 80 -8.10 4.02 -12.55
C THR A 80 -8.20 4.07 -14.07
N ALA A 81 -7.33 4.82 -14.75
CA ALA A 81 -7.25 4.86 -16.21
C ALA A 81 -6.43 3.70 -16.80
N GLY A 82 -5.78 2.89 -15.96
CA GLY A 82 -5.03 1.71 -16.37
C GLY A 82 -3.55 1.95 -16.66
N ALA A 83 -2.97 3.07 -16.19
CA ALA A 83 -1.54 3.31 -16.32
C ALA A 83 -0.72 2.24 -15.60
N SER A 84 0.42 1.88 -16.18
CA SER A 84 1.38 0.93 -15.62
C SER A 84 2.66 1.60 -15.11
N TRP A 85 2.75 2.92 -15.22
CA TRP A 85 3.89 3.73 -14.80
C TRP A 85 3.40 5.10 -14.33
N CYS A 86 3.95 5.58 -13.20
CA CYS A 86 3.54 6.82 -12.53
C CYS A 86 2.02 7.03 -12.45
N GLY A 87 1.31 5.96 -12.08
CA GLY A 87 -0.13 6.02 -11.85
C GLY A 87 -0.51 7.07 -10.81
N ALA A 88 -1.72 7.62 -10.91
CA ALA A 88 -2.16 8.69 -10.02
C ALA A 88 -2.29 8.30 -8.54
N GLY A 89 -2.28 7.01 -8.24
CA GLY A 89 -2.26 6.44 -6.90
C GLY A 89 -0.88 6.45 -6.24
N CYS A 90 0.19 6.62 -7.02
CA CYS A 90 1.56 6.64 -6.53
C CYS A 90 1.78 7.75 -5.47
N GLY A 91 2.37 7.36 -4.33
CA GLY A 91 2.64 8.26 -3.21
C GLY A 91 1.44 8.49 -2.28
N LYS A 92 0.24 7.96 -2.59
CA LYS A 92 -0.91 8.03 -1.69
C LYS A 92 -0.77 7.03 -0.56
N CYS A 93 -1.16 7.44 0.64
CA CYS A 93 -1.16 6.59 1.83
C CYS A 93 -2.57 6.17 2.24
N TYR A 94 -2.66 4.97 2.79
CA TYR A 94 -3.89 4.37 3.29
C TYR A 94 -3.65 3.78 4.67
N GLN A 95 -4.61 4.00 5.58
CA GLN A 95 -4.67 3.23 6.82
C GLN A 95 -5.39 1.92 6.53
N LEU A 96 -4.74 0.81 6.85
CA LEU A 96 -5.33 -0.53 6.78
C LEU A 96 -5.64 -1.00 8.19
N THR A 97 -6.87 -1.40 8.43
CA THR A 97 -7.35 -1.92 9.72
C THR A 97 -7.77 -3.37 9.52
N SER A 98 -7.13 -4.27 10.26
CA SER A 98 -7.37 -5.71 10.17
C SER A 98 -8.78 -6.04 10.66
N THR A 99 -9.52 -6.82 9.87
CA THR A 99 -10.80 -7.39 10.30
C THR A 99 -10.63 -8.62 11.19
N GLY A 100 -9.41 -9.17 11.26
CA GLY A 100 -9.09 -10.43 11.91
C GLY A 100 -9.10 -11.63 10.96
N GLU A 101 -9.81 -11.53 9.84
CA GLU A 101 -10.10 -12.68 8.97
C GLU A 101 -9.14 -12.78 7.77
N ALA A 102 -9.06 -13.99 7.21
CA ALA A 102 -8.48 -14.25 5.89
C ALA A 102 -9.59 -14.32 4.83
N PRO A 103 -9.29 -14.09 3.53
CA PRO A 103 -10.30 -14.12 2.47
C PRO A 103 -10.86 -15.52 2.18
N CYS A 104 -10.17 -16.57 2.62
CA CYS A 104 -10.65 -17.94 2.53
C CYS A 104 -9.97 -18.83 3.59
N SER A 105 -10.54 -20.00 3.85
CA SER A 105 -10.11 -20.92 4.91
C SER A 105 -8.73 -21.57 4.69
N THR A 106 -8.15 -21.48 3.48
CA THR A 106 -6.89 -22.15 3.12
C THR A 106 -5.86 -21.22 2.47
N CYS A 107 -6.13 -19.92 2.39
CA CYS A 107 -5.25 -18.95 1.73
C CYS A 107 -4.70 -17.91 2.71
N GLY A 108 -4.79 -18.16 4.01
CA GLY A 108 -4.22 -17.31 5.05
C GLY A 108 -4.75 -17.68 6.43
N THR A 109 -4.17 -17.07 7.45
CA THR A 109 -4.63 -17.20 8.85
C THR A 109 -5.27 -15.93 9.40
N GLY A 110 -5.29 -14.85 8.61
CA GLY A 110 -5.84 -13.58 9.03
C GLY A 110 -4.87 -12.82 9.94
N GLY A 111 -5.41 -11.95 10.78
CA GLY A 111 -4.62 -11.05 11.61
C GLY A 111 -5.26 -10.78 12.97
N VAL A 112 -4.71 -9.82 13.71
CA VAL A 112 -5.34 -9.36 14.94
C VAL A 112 -6.41 -8.33 14.58
N ALA A 113 -7.68 -8.59 14.91
CA ALA A 113 -8.78 -7.67 14.62
C ALA A 113 -8.53 -6.30 15.28
N GLY A 114 -8.76 -5.21 14.53
CA GLY A 114 -8.54 -3.83 14.96
C GLY A 114 -7.09 -3.36 14.94
N GLN A 115 -6.11 -4.24 14.71
CA GLN A 115 -4.72 -3.81 14.47
C GLN A 115 -4.67 -2.97 13.20
N SER A 116 -3.87 -1.90 13.20
CA SER A 116 -3.75 -0.99 12.06
C SER A 116 -2.30 -0.73 11.64
N ILE A 117 -2.09 -0.55 10.34
CA ILE A 117 -0.84 -0.06 9.75
C ILE A 117 -1.15 1.03 8.72
N ILE A 118 -0.13 1.80 8.34
CA ILE A 118 -0.22 2.73 7.21
C ILE A 118 0.66 2.19 6.09
N VAL A 119 0.10 2.15 4.89
CA VAL A 119 0.80 1.77 3.66
C VAL A 119 0.84 2.94 2.69
N MET A 120 1.91 3.06 1.91
CA MET A 120 2.02 3.96 0.77
C MET A 120 2.04 3.12 -0.52
N VAL A 121 1.23 3.48 -1.50
CA VAL A 121 1.27 2.85 -2.82
C VAL A 121 2.48 3.39 -3.57
N THR A 122 3.46 2.52 -3.84
CA THR A 122 4.68 2.88 -4.58
C THR A 122 4.91 2.00 -5.80
N ASN A 123 4.09 0.96 -6.00
CA ASN A 123 4.19 0.06 -7.14
C ASN A 123 2.79 -0.41 -7.59
N LEU A 124 2.72 -1.03 -8.77
CA LEU A 124 1.53 -1.67 -9.30
C LEU A 124 1.57 -3.17 -9.00
N CYS A 125 0.46 -3.73 -8.51
CA CYS A 125 0.18 -5.15 -8.63
C CYS A 125 -0.71 -5.38 -9.87
N PRO A 126 -0.13 -5.80 -11.01
CA PRO A 126 -0.89 -5.95 -12.24
C PRO A 126 -1.80 -7.18 -12.16
N ASN A 127 -2.98 -7.11 -12.80
CA ASN A 127 -3.87 -8.27 -12.90
C ASN A 127 -3.22 -9.43 -13.67
N ASP A 128 -2.42 -9.12 -14.70
CA ASP A 128 -1.69 -10.14 -15.43
C ASP A 128 -0.70 -10.88 -14.50
N GLY A 129 -0.78 -12.20 -14.50
CA GLY A 129 -0.06 -13.07 -13.57
C GLY A 129 -0.54 -13.06 -12.11
N ASN A 130 -1.36 -12.08 -11.67
CA ASN A 130 -1.82 -11.95 -10.28
C ASN A 130 -3.35 -11.86 -10.14
N ALA A 131 -4.12 -12.30 -11.13
CA ALA A 131 -5.59 -12.16 -11.16
C ALA A 131 -6.32 -12.82 -9.98
N GLN A 132 -5.67 -13.78 -9.30
CA GLN A 132 -6.16 -14.34 -8.04
C GLN A 132 -6.37 -13.27 -6.96
N TRP A 133 -5.47 -12.28 -6.91
CA TRP A 133 -5.38 -11.27 -5.86
C TRP A 133 -5.70 -9.87 -6.36
N CYS A 134 -5.12 -9.47 -7.49
CA CYS A 134 -5.13 -8.10 -8.00
C CYS A 134 -6.14 -7.96 -9.14
N PRO A 135 -7.32 -7.36 -8.90
CA PRO A 135 -8.34 -7.22 -9.94
C PRO A 135 -8.01 -6.11 -10.94
N THR A 136 -8.67 -6.16 -12.10
CA THR A 136 -8.77 -5.02 -13.01
C THR A 136 -9.67 -3.93 -12.42
N VAL A 137 -9.59 -2.70 -12.95
CA VAL A 137 -10.47 -1.60 -12.54
C VAL A 137 -11.95 -2.00 -12.69
N GLY A 138 -12.76 -1.77 -11.65
CA GLY A 138 -14.18 -2.12 -11.61
C GLY A 138 -14.49 -3.61 -11.44
N GLY A 139 -13.47 -4.48 -11.40
CA GLY A 139 -13.64 -5.92 -11.18
C GLY A 139 -13.53 -6.33 -9.71
N THR A 140 -13.54 -7.64 -9.49
CA THR A 140 -13.20 -8.27 -8.20
C THR A 140 -12.19 -9.38 -8.43
N ASN A 141 -11.38 -9.65 -7.40
CA ASN A 141 -10.47 -10.79 -7.40
C ASN A 141 -11.23 -12.11 -7.14
N GLN A 142 -10.52 -13.24 -7.10
CA GLN A 142 -11.15 -14.55 -6.90
C GLN A 142 -11.83 -14.71 -5.54
N TYR A 143 -11.58 -13.80 -4.60
CA TYR A 143 -12.16 -13.77 -3.27
C TYR A 143 -13.29 -12.73 -3.12
N GLY A 144 -13.65 -12.03 -4.20
CA GLY A 144 -14.75 -11.07 -4.22
C GLY A 144 -14.39 -9.64 -3.80
N TYR A 145 -13.10 -9.31 -3.69
CA TYR A 145 -12.66 -7.97 -3.29
C TYR A 145 -12.25 -7.12 -4.50
N SER A 146 -12.69 -5.87 -4.55
CA SER A 146 -12.38 -4.91 -5.61
C SER A 146 -10.98 -4.30 -5.51
N TYR A 147 -10.31 -4.50 -4.38
CA TYR A 147 -9.01 -3.89 -4.09
C TYR A 147 -8.07 -4.90 -3.43
N HIS A 148 -6.78 -4.69 -3.68
CA HIS A 148 -5.71 -5.50 -3.09
C HIS A 148 -4.46 -4.67 -2.82
N PHE A 149 -3.86 -4.88 -1.66
CA PHE A 149 -2.55 -4.31 -1.30
C PHE A 149 -1.54 -5.44 -1.10
N ASP A 150 -0.56 -5.53 -1.99
CA ASP A 150 0.57 -6.42 -1.79
C ASP A 150 1.65 -5.68 -1.01
N ILE A 151 1.74 -5.95 0.29
CA ILE A 151 2.59 -5.23 1.24
C ILE A 151 4.03 -5.69 1.04
N MET A 152 4.92 -4.73 0.77
CA MET A 152 6.34 -5.02 0.56
C MET A 152 7.04 -5.24 1.91
N ALA A 153 7.06 -6.50 2.35
CA ALA A 153 7.60 -6.92 3.64
C ALA A 153 8.35 -8.26 3.53
N GLN A 154 9.47 -8.42 4.26
CA GLN A 154 10.21 -9.68 4.28
C GLN A 154 9.47 -10.80 5.01
N ASN A 155 8.58 -10.44 5.93
CA ASN A 155 7.77 -11.35 6.75
C ASN A 155 6.36 -10.76 6.89
N GLN A 156 5.41 -11.55 7.37
CA GLN A 156 4.08 -11.05 7.74
C GLN A 156 4.21 -9.94 8.80
N VAL A 157 3.93 -8.70 8.41
CA VAL A 157 3.97 -7.53 9.31
C VAL A 157 2.62 -7.21 9.93
N PHE A 158 1.55 -7.76 9.36
CA PHE A 158 0.17 -7.37 9.67
C PHE A 158 -0.78 -8.57 9.74
N GLY A 159 -0.22 -9.78 9.87
CA GLY A 159 -0.95 -11.05 9.71
C GLY A 159 -0.72 -11.67 8.33
N ASP A 160 -1.38 -12.80 8.10
CA ASP A 160 -1.22 -13.65 6.91
C ASP A 160 -2.46 -13.55 6.02
N ASN A 161 -2.30 -12.82 4.92
CA ASN A 161 -3.33 -12.50 3.94
C ASN A 161 -4.62 -11.96 4.59
N VAL A 162 -4.46 -10.87 5.34
CA VAL A 162 -5.54 -10.28 6.14
C VAL A 162 -6.52 -9.54 5.25
N VAL A 163 -7.81 -9.71 5.53
CA VAL A 163 -8.87 -8.84 5.01
C VAL A 163 -8.88 -7.56 5.84
N VAL A 164 -8.79 -6.43 5.16
CA VAL A 164 -8.64 -5.12 5.80
C VAL A 164 -9.77 -4.21 5.40
N ASP A 165 -10.22 -3.40 6.35
CA ASP A 165 -10.90 -2.15 6.08
C ASP A 165 -9.83 -1.08 5.79
N PHE A 166 -10.06 -0.20 4.82
CA PHE A 166 -9.09 0.85 4.48
C PHE A 166 -9.71 2.20 4.18
N GLU A 167 -8.93 3.24 4.44
CA GLU A 167 -9.26 4.62 4.12
C GLU A 167 -8.02 5.41 3.69
N PRO A 168 -8.14 6.39 2.78
CA PRO A 168 -7.04 7.27 2.42
C PRO A 168 -6.67 8.17 3.61
N VAL A 169 -5.38 8.34 3.85
CA VAL A 169 -4.85 9.19 4.93
C VAL A 169 -3.70 10.05 4.43
N ALA A 170 -3.42 11.14 5.15
CA ALA A 170 -2.19 11.89 4.93
C ALA A 170 -0.97 11.00 5.26
N CYS A 171 0.05 11.00 4.40
CA CYS A 171 1.29 10.27 4.65
C CYS A 171 2.02 10.86 5.85
N PRO A 172 2.30 10.09 6.92
CA PRO A 172 2.92 10.62 8.11
C PRO A 172 4.44 10.69 8.01
N GLY A 173 5.00 11.71 8.68
CA GLY A 173 6.42 11.81 8.96
C GLY A 173 7.29 11.78 7.71
N GLN A 174 8.38 11.02 7.79
CA GLN A 174 9.42 10.94 6.76
C GLN A 174 8.94 10.34 5.43
N ALA A 175 7.79 9.65 5.40
CA ALA A 175 7.28 9.01 4.19
C ALA A 175 7.05 10.00 3.05
N THR A 176 6.58 11.22 3.34
CA THR A 176 6.39 12.27 2.33
C THR A 176 7.72 12.71 1.71
N SER A 177 8.75 12.95 2.54
CA SER A 177 10.08 13.33 2.07
C SER A 177 10.79 12.19 1.35
N ASP A 178 10.53 10.94 1.73
CA ASP A 178 11.06 9.79 1.01
C ASP A 178 10.40 9.66 -0.38
N TRP A 179 9.09 9.92 -0.48
CA TRP A 179 8.37 9.96 -1.75
C TRP A 179 8.91 11.02 -2.72
N GLU A 180 9.39 12.16 -2.22
CA GLU A 180 10.03 13.21 -3.03
C GLU A 180 11.28 12.73 -3.78
N THR A 181 11.87 11.60 -3.37
CA THR A 181 13.02 10.99 -4.04
C THR A 181 12.63 10.05 -5.19
N CYS A 182 11.35 9.71 -5.32
CA CYS A 182 10.86 8.80 -6.35
C CYS A 182 10.78 9.47 -7.73
N ALA A 183 11.08 8.72 -8.79
CA ALA A 183 11.07 9.23 -10.16
C ALA A 183 9.69 9.75 -10.63
N CYS A 184 8.62 9.29 -10.01
CA CYS A 184 7.25 9.67 -10.32
C CYS A 184 6.77 10.96 -9.63
N ILE A 185 7.62 11.62 -8.84
CA ILE A 185 7.25 12.87 -8.17
C ILE A 185 6.93 13.96 -9.20
N ASN A 186 5.75 14.58 -9.11
CA ASN A 186 5.22 15.62 -10.01
C ASN A 186 4.96 15.14 -11.46
N THR A 187 5.01 13.84 -11.71
CA THR A 187 4.70 13.23 -13.01
C THR A 187 3.58 12.22 -12.90
N GLN A 188 2.94 12.12 -11.73
CA GLN A 188 1.74 11.32 -11.57
C GLN A 188 0.65 11.84 -12.51
N GLU A 189 0.03 10.93 -13.25
CA GLU A 189 -1.15 11.27 -14.03
C GLU A 189 -2.19 11.94 -13.13
N THR A 190 -2.87 12.97 -13.62
CA THR A 190 -3.94 13.61 -12.85
C THR A 190 -5.17 12.74 -12.96
N ASP A 191 -5.32 11.78 -12.06
CA ASP A 191 -6.59 11.09 -11.88
C ASP A 191 -7.54 12.00 -11.10
N THR A 192 -8.49 12.59 -11.82
CA THR A 192 -9.60 13.37 -11.24
C THR A 192 -10.67 12.48 -10.61
N THR A 193 -10.55 11.16 -10.75
CA THR A 193 -11.42 10.21 -10.06
C THR A 193 -11.16 10.38 -8.56
N PRO A 194 -12.18 10.70 -7.75
CA PRO A 194 -11.97 10.95 -6.34
C PRO A 194 -11.26 9.74 -5.73
N VAL A 195 -10.29 10.02 -4.87
CA VAL A 195 -9.59 9.00 -4.10
C VAL A 195 -10.65 8.25 -3.28
N GLY A 196 -11.08 7.07 -3.76
CA GLY A 196 -12.16 6.31 -3.16
C GLY A 196 -13.59 6.81 -3.45
N LEU A 197 -13.93 7.22 -4.68
CA LEU A 197 -15.33 7.23 -5.19
C LEU A 197 -15.41 6.72 -6.64
#